data_AF-A0A535Z382-F1
#
_entry.id   AF-A0A535Z382-F1
#
_cell.length_a   1.000
_cell.length_b   1.000
_cell.length_c   1.000
_cell.angle_alpha   90.00
_cell.angle_beta   90.00
_cell.angle_gamma   90.00
#
_symmetry.space_group_name_H-M   'P 1'
#
loop_
_entity.id
_entity.type
_entity.pdbx_description
1 polymer ?
#
loop_
_entity_poly.entity_id
_entity_poly.type
_entity_poly.pdbx_seq_one_letter_code
_entity_poly.pdbx_strand_id
1 'polypeptide(L)' 'MKNTMGVELSSSERTLVECYQSLVRLLKESQELAPFERRNALKAVAALWQVVNGLDLDPGNLYDIGA' A
#
# COMPACT_ATOMS: atom_id res chain seq x y z
N MET A 1 0.20 -15.80 -2.92
CA MET A 1 1.20 -14.74 -3.16
C MET A 1 2.36 -15.06 -2.25
N LYS A 2 3.59 -15.08 -2.77
CA LYS A 2 4.78 -15.38 -1.97
C LYS A 2 5.58 -14.11 -1.72
N ASN A 3 6.16 -14.01 -0.54
CA ASN A 3 7.13 -12.96 -0.24
C ASN A 3 8.52 -13.30 -0.81
N THR A 4 9.49 -12.40 -0.61
CA THR A 4 10.88 -12.57 -1.11
C THR A 4 11.59 -13.78 -0.49
N MET A 5 11.12 -14.25 0.67
CA MET A 5 11.62 -15.45 1.35
C MET A 5 10.95 -16.75 0.86
N GLY A 6 10.04 -16.68 -0.11
CA GLY A 6 9.33 -17.84 -0.67
C GLY A 6 8.17 -18.36 0.19
N VAL A 7 7.81 -17.66 1.26
CA VAL A 7 6.70 -18.01 2.16
C VAL A 7 5.38 -17.57 1.54
N GLU A 8 4.37 -18.45 1.58
CA GLU A 8 3.01 -18.10 1.16
C GLU A 8 2.33 -17.23 2.22
N LEU A 9 1.82 -16.09 1.76
CA LEU A 9 1.00 -15.21 2.58
C LEU A 9 -0.34 -15.86 2.88
N SER A 10 -0.79 -15.72 4.12
CA SER A 10 -2.15 -16.02 4.57
C SER A 10 -3.19 -15.17 3.81
N SER A 11 -4.47 -15.56 3.92
CA SER A 11 -5.57 -14.77 3.34
C SER A 11 -5.61 -13.35 3.89
N SER A 12 -5.44 -13.18 5.19
CA SER A 12 -5.45 -11.86 5.86
C SER A 12 -4.30 -10.97 5.40
N GLU A 13 -3.09 -11.51 5.28
CA GLU A 13 -1.94 -10.74 4.79
C GLU A 13 -2.13 -10.32 3.33
N ARG A 14 -2.65 -11.22 2.48
CA ARG A 14 -2.98 -10.89 1.08
C ARG A 14 -3.97 -9.73 0.99
N THR A 15 -5.02 -9.73 1.82
CA THR A 15 -5.98 -8.62 1.86
C THR A 15 -5.31 -7.29 2.21
N LEU A 16 -4.38 -7.26 3.17
CA LEU A 16 -3.66 -6.04 3.52
C LEU A 16 -2.78 -5.55 2.37
N VAL A 17 -2.10 -6.45 1.65
CA VAL A 17 -1.31 -6.12 0.45
C VAL A 17 -2.21 -5.58 -0.67
N GLU A 18 -3.37 -6.17 -0.90
CA GLU A 18 -4.34 -5.71 -1.91
C GLU A 18 -4.89 -4.32 -1.56
N CYS A 19 -5.17 -4.04 -0.28
CA CYS A 19 -5.55 -2.71 0.18
C CYS A 19 -4.45 -1.67 -0.10
N TYR A 20 -3.19 -2.01 0.17
CA TYR A 20 -2.05 -1.16 -0.12
C TYR A 20 -1.98 -0.81 -1.62
N GLN A 21 -1.98 -1.84 -2.47
CA GLN A 21 -1.86 -1.67 -3.92
C GLN A 21 -3.01 -0.85 -4.50
N SER A 22 -4.24 -1.08 -4.00
CA SER A 22 -5.42 -0.36 -4.44
C SER A 22 -5.36 1.12 -4.08
N LEU A 23 -4.92 1.46 -2.85
CA LEU A 23 -4.78 2.85 -2.44
C LEU A 23 -3.63 3.56 -3.13
N VAL A 24 -2.48 2.89 -3.34
CA VAL A 24 -1.37 3.47 -4.12
C VAL A 24 -1.84 3.79 -5.54
N ARG A 25 -2.57 2.87 -6.17
CA ARG A 25 -3.14 3.10 -7.51
C ARG A 25 -4.10 4.29 -7.51
N LEU A 26 -5.03 4.34 -6.57
CA LEU A 26 -5.97 5.46 -6.43
C LEU A 26 -5.23 6.80 -6.28
N LEU A 27 -4.19 6.86 -5.45
CA LEU A 27 -3.42 8.09 -5.20
C LEU A 27 -2.53 8.52 -6.37
N LYS A 28 -2.13 7.58 -7.24
CA LYS A 28 -1.39 7.87 -8.49
C LYS A 28 -2.32 8.35 -9.61
N GLU A 29 -3.51 7.75 -9.72
CA GLU A 29 -4.40 7.95 -10.87
C GLU A 29 -5.47 9.02 -10.62
N SER A 30 -5.89 9.27 -9.37
CA SER A 30 -7.03 10.15 -9.08
C SER A 30 -6.63 11.61 -8.85
N GLN A 31 -7.28 12.51 -9.60
CA GLN A 31 -7.29 13.95 -9.31
C GLN A 31 -8.57 14.41 -8.60
N GLU A 32 -9.49 13.50 -8.30
CA GLU A 32 -10.85 13.82 -7.84
C GLU A 32 -11.03 13.74 -6.31
N LEU A 33 -10.00 13.29 -5.59
CA LEU A 33 -10.07 13.23 -4.13
C LEU A 33 -10.13 14.62 -3.52
N ALA A 34 -11.10 14.83 -2.62
CA ALA A 34 -11.11 16.01 -1.79
C ALA A 34 -9.82 16.05 -0.93
N PRO A 35 -9.34 17.24 -0.52
CA PRO A 35 -8.06 17.36 0.19
C PRO A 35 -7.95 16.48 1.45
N PHE A 36 -9.05 16.30 2.19
CA PHE A 36 -9.05 15.46 3.38
C PHE A 36 -9.00 13.96 3.05
N GLU A 37 -9.59 13.53 1.94
CA GLU A 37 -9.57 12.15 1.48
C GLU A 37 -8.15 11.77 1.06
N ARG A 38 -7.52 12.61 0.22
CA ARG A 38 -6.14 12.41 -0.22
C ARG A 38 -5.18 12.32 0.96
N ARG A 39 -5.30 13.25 1.92
CA ARG A 39 -4.46 13.27 3.13
C ARG A 39 -4.62 12.00 3.97
N ASN A 40 -5.86 11.55 4.19
CA ASN A 40 -6.09 10.35 5.02
C ASN A 40 -5.71 9.06 4.27
N ALA A 41 -5.93 9.01 2.96
CA ALA A 41 -5.48 7.92 2.11
C ALA A 41 -3.94 7.79 2.13
N LEU A 42 -3.19 8.91 2.07
CA LEU A 42 -1.72 8.89 2.20
C LEU A 42 -1.27 8.31 3.55
N LYS A 43 -1.95 8.67 4.65
CA LYS A 43 -1.66 8.09 5.98
C LYS A 43 -1.93 6.60 6.02
N ALA A 44 -3.04 6.15 5.44
CA ALA A 44 -3.37 4.73 5.36
C ALA A 44 -2.34 3.96 4.52
N VAL A 45 -1.90 4.53 3.39
CA VAL A 45 -0.84 3.94 2.57
C VAL A 45 0.48 3.86 3.32
N ALA A 46 0.87 4.89 4.07
CA ALA A 46 2.09 4.85 4.88
C ALA A 46 2.05 3.72 5.93
N ALA A 47 0.91 3.53 6.61
CA ALA A 47 0.74 2.43 7.56
C ALA A 47 0.79 1.05 6.87
N LEU A 48 0.11 0.91 5.73
CA LEU A 48 0.10 -0.34 4.97
C LEU A 48 1.46 -0.65 4.33
N TRP A 49 2.23 0.37 3.93
CA TRP A 49 3.59 0.20 3.45
C TRP A 49 4.46 -0.51 4.50
N GLN A 50 4.33 -0.13 5.78
CA GLN A 50 5.06 -0.80 6.87
C GLN A 50 4.64 -2.28 7.01
N VAL A 51 3.37 -2.60 6.80
CA VAL A 51 2.89 -3.98 6.77
C VAL A 51 3.52 -4.74 5.61
N VAL A 52 3.45 -4.21 4.39
CA VAL A 52 4.00 -4.85 3.19
C VAL A 52 5.51 -5.06 3.33
N ASN A 53 6.23 -4.04 3.83
CA ASN A 53 7.65 -4.14 4.12
C ASN A 53 7.95 -5.20 5.20
N GLY A 54 7.15 -5.26 6.27
CA GLY A 54 7.28 -6.27 7.33
C GLY A 54 6.89 -7.69 6.91
N LEU A 55 6.21 -7.85 5.78
CA LEU A 55 5.91 -9.14 5.15
C LEU A 55 7.02 -9.62 4.22
N ASP A 56 8.17 -8.94 4.18
CA ASP A 56 9.28 -9.17 3.25
C ASP A 56 8.84 -9.09 1.78
N LEU A 57 7.86 -8.22 1.48
CA LEU A 57 7.55 -7.79 0.13
C LEU A 57 8.32 -6.50 -0.14
N ASP A 58 8.71 -6.25 -1.40
CA ASP A 58 9.28 -4.96 -1.81
C ASP A 58 8.13 -4.02 -2.23
N PRO A 59 7.64 -3.13 -1.35
CA PRO A 59 6.53 -2.22 -1.67
C PRO A 59 6.91 -1.09 -2.63
N GLY A 60 8.21 -0.91 -2.94
CA GLY A 60 8.74 0.25 -3.66
C GLY A 60 8.67 1.56 -2.86
N ASN A 61 9.08 2.65 -3.51
CA ASN A 61 9.07 3.99 -2.92
C ASN A 61 7.74 4.73 -3.17
N LEU A 62 7.32 5.55 -2.21
CA LEU A 62 6.08 6.33 -2.28
C LEU A 62 6.28 7.81 -2.66
N TYR A 63 7.49 8.21 -3.06
CA TYR A 63 7.82 9.60 -3.38
C TYR A 63 6.87 10.22 -4.41
N ASP A 64 6.45 9.44 -5.40
CA ASP A 64 5.59 9.91 -6.49
C ASP A 64 4.17 10.28 -6.05
N ILE A 65 3.72 9.78 -4.89
CA ILE A 65 2.39 10.11 -4.34
C ILE A 65 2.45 11.12 -3.18
N GLY A 66 3.65 11.51 -2.75
CA GLY A 66 3.88 12.47 -1.67
C GLY A 66 3.77 11.87 -0.27
N ALA A 67 4.17 10.61 -0.10
CA ALA A 67 4.35 9.95 1.19
C ALA A 67 5.83 9.69 1.47
#